data_AF-A0A5K3FXN7-F1
#
_entry.id   AF-A0A5K3FXN7-F1
#
_cell.length_a   1.000
_cell.length_b   1.000
_cell.length_c   1.000
_cell.angle_alpha   90.00
_cell.angle_beta   90.00
_cell.angle_gamma   90.00
#
_symmetry.space_group_name_H-M   'P 1'
#
loop_
_entity.id
_entity.type
_entity.pdbx_description
1 polymer ?
#
loop_
_entity_poly.entity_id
_entity_poly.type
_entity_poly.pdbx_seq_one_letter_code
_entity_poly.pdbx_strand_id
1 'polypeptide(L)' 'MIHTRISPRVTHFRGRVIVASGNDTDCIGVESLCLSAANNIPRQWTQLTGVEESGSHLLALVVYDKRLLLLGMSFFP' A
#
# COMPACT_ATOMS: atom_id res chain seq x y z
N MET A 1 -3.53 4.61 11.72
CA MET A 1 -4.56 5.67 11.82
C MET A 1 -5.36 5.62 10.53
N ILE A 2 -6.69 5.52 10.60
CA ILE A 2 -7.52 5.42 9.39
C ILE A 2 -7.67 6.84 8.82
N HIS A 3 -6.80 7.20 7.89
CA HIS A 3 -7.06 8.33 6.98
C HIS A 3 -8.01 7.83 5.89
N THR A 4 -8.87 8.71 5.38
CA THR A 4 -9.70 8.40 4.21
C THR A 4 -8.77 7.98 3.07
N ARG A 5 -8.96 6.76 2.54
CA ARG A 5 -8.16 6.24 1.44
C ARG A 5 -8.83 6.62 0.13
N ILE A 6 -8.16 7.42 -0.68
CA ILE A 6 -8.64 7.73 -2.03
C ILE A 6 -8.06 6.66 -2.97
N SER A 7 -8.94 5.96 -3.70
CA SER A 7 -8.56 4.98 -4.73
C SER A 7 -7.54 3.91 -4.28
N PRO A 8 -7.78 3.15 -3.19
CA PRO A 8 -6.81 2.18 -2.71
C PRO A 8 -6.53 1.07 -3.73
N ARG A 9 -5.31 0.55 -3.69
CA ARG A 9 -4.88 -0.66 -4.39
C ARG A 9 -4.47 -1.70 -3.38
N VAL A 10 -4.93 -2.92 -3.59
CA VAL A 10 -4.76 -4.01 -2.62
C VAL A 10 -4.17 -5.21 -3.35
N THR A 11 -3.19 -5.87 -2.73
CA THR A 11 -2.67 -7.14 -3.24
C THR A 11 -2.24 -8.05 -2.10
N HIS A 12 -2.08 -9.34 -2.41
CA HIS A 12 -1.53 -10.33 -1.51
C HIS A 12 -0.06 -10.62 -1.89
N PHE A 13 0.85 -10.50 -0.93
CA PHE A 13 2.27 -10.74 -1.14
C PHE A 13 2.92 -11.37 0.09
N ARG A 14 3.56 -12.54 -0.08
CA ARG A 14 4.30 -13.26 0.98
C ARG A 14 3.52 -13.42 2.30
N GLY A 15 2.26 -13.82 2.22
CA GLY A 15 1.41 -14.04 3.41
C GLY A 15 0.97 -12.74 4.08
N ARG A 16 1.00 -11.61 3.36
CA ARG A 16 0.54 -10.31 3.83
C ARG A 16 -0.45 -9.72 2.85
N VAL A 17 -1.43 -8.98 3.37
CA VAL A 17 -2.21 -8.03 2.57
C VAL A 17 -1.44 -6.73 2.53
N ILE A 18 -1.19 -6.21 1.34
CA ILE A 18 -0.57 -4.91 1.15
C ILE A 18 -1.62 -3.97 0.57
N VAL A 19 -1.71 -2.77 1.14
CA VAL A 19 -2.55 -1.70 0.63
C VAL A 19 -1.67 -0.49 0.32
N ALA A 20 -1.82 0.05 -0.88
CA ALA A 20 -1.25 1.33 -1.27
C ALA A 20 -2.39 2.30 -1.59
N SER A 21 -2.37 3.50 -1.02
CA SER A 21 -3.39 4.51 -1.26
C SER A 21 -2.83 5.91 -1.12
N GLY A 22 -3.34 6.83 -1.92
CA GLY A 22 -3.19 8.26 -1.65
C GLY A 22 -4.01 8.67 -0.43
N ASN A 23 -3.56 9.70 0.27
CA ASN A 23 -4.29 10.38 1.32
C ASN A 23 -4.70 11.80 0.87
N ASP A 24 -5.48 12.50 1.70
CA ASP A 24 -5.93 13.88 1.44
C ASP A 24 -4.77 14.90 1.34
N THR A 25 -3.54 14.51 1.65
CA THR A 25 -2.33 15.34 1.54
C THR A 25 -1.47 14.99 0.32
N ASP A 26 -2.03 14.26 -0.66
CA ASP A 26 -1.34 13.78 -1.88
C ASP A 26 -0.06 12.94 -1.63
N CYS A 27 0.05 12.38 -0.43
CA CYS A 27 1.12 11.46 -0.08
C CYS A 27 0.63 10.02 -0.26
N ILE A 28 1.47 9.19 -0.88
CA ILE A 28 1.20 7.76 -0.98
C ILE A 28 1.58 7.07 0.32
N GLY A 29 0.60 6.45 0.98
CA GLY A 29 0.82 5.53 2.08
C GLY A 29 0.80 4.08 1.61
N VAL A 30 1.78 3.28 2.06
CA VAL A 30 1.75 1.82 1.90
C VAL A 30 1.68 1.17 3.26
N GLU A 31 0.73 0.26 3.46
CA GLU A 31 0.52 -0.46 4.71
C GLU A 31 0.47 -1.96 4.45
N SER A 32 0.92 -2.75 5.43
CA SER A 32 0.87 -4.21 5.38
C SER A 32 0.15 -4.81 6.59
N LEU A 33 -0.57 -5.89 6.35
CA LEU A 33 -1.21 -6.71 7.38
C LEU A 33 -0.73 -8.15 7.24
N CYS A 34 -0.11 -8.70 8.29
CA CYS A 34 0.30 -10.09 8.31
C CYS A 34 -0.91 -11.03 8.41
N LEU A 35 -1.00 -12.02 7.52
CA LEU A 35 -2.06 -13.03 7.52
C LEU A 35 -1.71 -14.29 8.31
N SER A 36 -0.53 -14.35 8.95
CA SER A 36 -0.17 -15.49 9.79
C SER A 36 -1.17 -15.66 10.94
N ALA A 37 -1.67 -16.88 11.12
CA ALA A 37 -2.48 -17.30 12.27
C ALA A 37 -1.61 -17.78 13.44
N ALA A 38 -0.28 -17.58 13.34
CA ALA A 38 0.77 -18.05 14.23
C ALA A 38 0.47 -17.98 15.74
N ASN A 39 -0.25 -16.95 16.14
CA ASN A 39 -0.30 -16.47 17.51
C ASN A 39 -1.59 -15.64 17.57
N ASN A 40 -2.42 -15.77 18.61
CA ASN A 40 -3.64 -14.97 18.86
C ASN A 40 -3.36 -13.46 19.09
N ILE A 41 -2.33 -12.91 18.46
CA ILE A 41 -1.96 -11.51 18.50
C ILE A 41 -2.91 -10.76 17.54
N PRO A 42 -3.58 -9.69 18.02
CA PRO A 42 -4.37 -8.82 17.16
C PRO A 42 -3.56 -8.38 15.95
N ARG A 43 -4.11 -8.62 14.75
CA ARG A 43 -3.42 -8.25 13.52
C ARG A 43 -3.49 -6.75 13.36
N GLN A 44 -2.33 -6.11 13.43
CA GLN A 44 -2.21 -4.66 13.29
C GLN A 44 -1.66 -4.32 11.90
N TRP A 45 -2.19 -3.25 11.32
CA TRP A 45 -1.62 -2.64 10.13
C TRP A 45 -0.29 -1.97 10.49
N THR A 46 0.73 -2.25 9.69
CA THR A 46 2.05 -1.61 9.80
C THR A 46 2.30 -0.78 8.56
N GLN A 47 2.53 0.52 8.73
CA GLN A 47 2.95 1.40 7.65
C GLN A 47 4.38 1.04 7.21
N LEU A 48 4.56 0.88 5.91
CA LEU A 48 5.86 0.65 5.29
C LEU A 48 6.47 2.01 4.96
N THR A 49 7.73 2.21 5.36
CA THR A 49 8.50 3.42 5.07
C THR A 49 9.26 3.29 3.75
N GLY A 50 9.71 4.41 3.19
CA GLY A 50 10.54 4.44 1.97
C GLY A 50 9.78 4.58 0.65
N VAL A 51 8.46 4.77 0.71
CA VAL A 51 7.64 5.20 -0.43
C VAL A 51 7.20 6.63 -0.16
N GLU A 52 8.08 7.58 -0.46
CA GLU A 52 7.79 9.01 -0.39
C GLU A 52 7.65 9.54 -1.81
N GLU A 53 6.51 9.22 -2.43
CA GLU A 53 6.17 9.78 -3.74
C GLU A 53 4.99 10.72 -3.58
N SER A 54 5.20 11.98 -3.95
CA SER A 54 4.20 13.04 -3.94
C SER A 54 3.46 13.06 -5.29
N GLY A 55 2.13 13.21 -5.24
CA GLY A 55 1.35 13.64 -6.41
C GLY A 55 0.93 12.55 -7.41
N SER A 56 0.98 11.26 -7.05
CA SER A 56 0.49 10.19 -7.92
C SER A 56 -0.97 9.83 -7.59
N HIS A 57 -1.90 10.33 -8.40
CA HIS A 57 -3.35 10.13 -8.25
C HIS A 57 -3.84 8.72 -8.62
N LEU A 58 -3.08 8.00 -9.44
CA LEU A 58 -3.37 6.62 -9.80
C LEU A 58 -2.19 5.73 -9.43
N LEU A 59 -2.44 4.81 -8.52
CA LEU A 59 -1.52 3.75 -8.16
C LEU A 59 -1.91 2.46 -8.89
N ALA A 60 -0.94 1.67 -9.30
CA ALA A 60 -1.11 0.25 -9.56
C ALA A 60 -0.17 -0.54 -8.64
N LEU A 61 -0.70 -1.60 -8.04
CA LEU A 61 0.04 -2.48 -7.13
C LEU A 61 0.03 -3.89 -7.71
N VAL A 62 1.19 -4.37 -8.15
CA VAL A 62 1.32 -5.62 -8.91
C VAL A 62 2.42 -6.48 -8.31
N VAL A 63 2.18 -7.79 -8.25
CA VAL A 63 3.22 -8.77 -7.92
C VAL A 63 3.78 -9.34 -9.22
N TYR A 64 5.07 -9.13 -9.45
CA TYR A 64 5.78 -9.64 -10.62
C TYR A 64 7.12 -10.24 -10.18
N ASP A 65 7.42 -11.45 -10.66
CA ASP A 65 8.67 -12.17 -10.35
C ASP A 65 9.06 -12.13 -8.86
N LYS A 66 8.11 -12.51 -7.98
CA LYS A 66 8.29 -12.52 -6.51
C LYS A 66 8.68 -11.16 -5.89
N ARG A 67 8.50 -10.07 -6.63
CA ARG A 67 8.64 -8.68 -6.19
C ARG A 67 7.28 -8.00 -6.19
N LEU A 68 7.14 -7.03 -5.29
CA LEU A 68 5.99 -6.15 -5.25
C LEU A 68 6.38 -4.85 -5.95
N LEU A 69 5.61 -4.47 -6.95
CA LEU A 69 5.81 -3.24 -7.72
C LEU A 69 4.67 -2.27 -7.41
N LEU A 70 5.04 -1.03 -7.11
CA LEU A 70 4.14 0.10 -7.02
C LEU A 70 4.43 1.01 -8.21
N LEU A 71 3.40 1.34 -8.98
CA LEU A 71 3.49 2.21 -10.13
C LEU A 71 2.62 3.45 -9.86
N GLY A 72 3.25 4.62 -9.84
CA GLY A 72 2.55 5.90 -9.90
C GLY A 72 2.28 6.28 -11.36
N MET A 73 1.07 6.73 -11.66
CA MET A 73 0.80 7.45 -12.91
C MET A 73 0.70 8.94 -12.59
N SER A 74 1.66 9.71 -13.09
CA SER A 74 1.63 11.16 -13.09
C SER A 74 0.98 11.62 -14.40
N PHE A 75 -0.10 12.38 -14.32
CA PHE A 75 -0.58 13.12 -15.49
C PHE A 75 0.24 14.40 -15.59
N PHE A 76 1.15 14.47 -16.56
CA PHE A 76 1.74 15.74 -16.98
C PHE A 76 0.77 16.42 -17.96
N PRO A 77 0.48 17.73 -17.81
CA PRO A 77 -0.28 18.49 -18.80
C PRO A 77 0.46 18.65 -20.12
#